data_AF-A0A1V5AHP2-F1
#
_entry.id   AF-A0A1V5AHP2-F1
#
_cell.length_a   1.000
_cell.length_b   1.000
_cell.length_c   1.000
_cell.angle_alpha   90.00
_cell.angle_beta   90.00
_cell.angle_gamma   90.00
#
_symmetry.space_group_name_H-M   'P 1'
#
loop_
_entity.id
_entity.type
_entity.pdbx_description
1 polymer ?
#
loop_
_entity_poly.entity_id
_entity_poly.type
_entity_poly.pdbx_seq_one_letter_code
_entity_poly.pdbx_strand_id
1 'polypeptide(L)'
;MVKKLVFETISLGTEPEIPDAAELAQWVGMQRGKNADLLSHLLEASLTPQIDAGIIHPCTGGIFYGDRWKESLLGLSGDEITGELGVNPSYVADDAIRIRKITSGCRIAVPAPHTISLADRYYHDEDEVCHALYTQYRHLFRTMRDNGISGHVLSCEKPLPEELEALAGKRVFFFSESRDAESMAMLLEYQRAIAVNGRDLAILLGLGEEYEIDRIILIDPDNDDIKEVLRNYDPDCIQVGGYCSAGDEKYWENLVNSAAISLE
;
A
#
# COMPACT_ATOMS: atom_id res chain seq x y z
N MET A 1 25.31 29.43 -1.79
CA MET A 1 24.56 28.26 -2.29
C MET A 1 23.57 27.89 -1.22
N VAL A 2 22.28 28.03 -1.51
CA VAL A 2 21.20 27.61 -0.59
C VAL A 2 21.23 26.09 -0.51
N LYS A 3 21.27 25.52 0.71
CA LYS A 3 21.31 24.06 0.89
C LYS A 3 19.90 23.52 0.64
N LYS A 4 19.75 22.71 -0.41
CA LYS A 4 18.48 22.03 -0.71
C LYS A 4 18.46 20.68 0.00
N LEU A 5 17.43 20.44 0.82
CA LEU A 5 17.13 19.11 1.34
C LEU A 5 16.21 18.40 0.34
N VAL A 6 16.49 17.13 0.07
CA VAL A 6 15.68 16.27 -0.80
C VAL A 6 15.30 15.04 0.00
N PHE A 7 14.01 14.74 0.07
CA PHE A 7 13.46 13.62 0.81
C PHE A 7 13.20 12.44 -0.11
N GLU A 8 13.22 11.22 0.44
CA GLU A 8 12.84 10.05 -0.34
C GLU A 8 11.35 10.08 -0.65
N THR A 9 10.98 9.74 -1.88
CA THR A 9 9.60 9.69 -2.33
C THR A 9 9.07 8.26 -2.33
N ILE A 10 7.83 8.11 -1.87
CA ILE A 10 7.22 6.80 -1.66
C ILE A 10 5.76 6.79 -2.10
N SER A 11 5.35 5.75 -2.82
CA SER A 11 3.94 5.53 -3.11
C SER A 11 3.33 4.60 -2.06
N LEU A 12 2.11 4.89 -1.65
CA LEU A 12 1.28 4.06 -0.76
C LEU A 12 0.24 3.25 -1.53
N GLY A 13 0.16 3.40 -2.85
CA GLY A 13 -0.84 2.77 -3.71
C GLY A 13 -1.43 3.75 -4.73
N THR A 14 -2.35 3.26 -5.55
CA THR A 14 -3.01 4.02 -6.61
C THR A 14 -4.33 3.36 -6.98
N GLU A 15 -5.36 4.17 -7.22
CA GLU A 15 -6.58 3.78 -7.93
C GLU A 15 -6.49 4.29 -9.37
N PRO A 16 -6.00 3.48 -10.32
CA PRO A 16 -5.98 3.85 -11.73
C PRO A 16 -7.40 3.90 -12.30
N GLU A 17 -7.61 4.74 -13.31
CA GLU A 17 -8.87 4.73 -14.05
C GLU A 17 -9.06 3.39 -14.78
N ILE A 18 -10.32 2.99 -14.94
CA ILE A 18 -10.65 1.80 -15.73
C ILE A 18 -10.44 2.15 -17.20
N PRO A 19 -9.59 1.41 -17.93
CA PRO A 19 -9.31 1.68 -19.34
C PRO A 19 -10.56 1.50 -20.18
N ASP A 20 -10.61 2.20 -21.31
CA ASP A 20 -11.64 1.92 -22.30
C ASP A 20 -11.38 0.57 -23.01
N ALA A 21 -12.40 0.07 -23.71
CA ALA A 21 -12.31 -1.23 -24.37
C ALA A 21 -11.24 -1.29 -25.47
N ALA A 22 -10.92 -0.15 -26.12
CA ALA A 22 -9.94 -0.10 -27.19
C ALA A 22 -8.52 -0.16 -26.63
N GLU A 23 -8.24 0.61 -25.59
CA GLU A 23 -6.99 0.57 -24.82
C GLU A 23 -6.73 -0.83 -24.28
N LEU A 24 -7.72 -1.41 -23.59
CA LEU A 24 -7.58 -2.76 -23.02
C LEU A 24 -7.36 -3.81 -24.12
N ALA A 25 -8.10 -3.74 -25.24
CA ALA A 25 -7.92 -4.67 -26.36
C ALA A 25 -6.52 -4.56 -26.98
N GLN A 26 -5.99 -3.34 -27.12
CA GLN A 26 -4.63 -3.11 -27.61
C GLN A 26 -3.62 -3.72 -26.64
N TRP A 27 -3.77 -3.47 -25.35
CA TRP A 27 -2.88 -4.03 -24.32
C TRP A 27 -2.92 -5.55 -24.30
N VAL A 28 -4.11 -6.16 -24.28
CA VAL A 28 -4.27 -7.63 -24.32
C VAL A 28 -3.60 -8.23 -25.57
N GLY A 29 -3.68 -7.55 -26.71
CA GLY A 29 -2.98 -7.96 -27.95
C GLY A 29 -1.46 -8.09 -27.78
N MET A 30 -0.86 -7.31 -26.87
CA MET A 30 0.57 -7.37 -26.54
C MET A 30 0.91 -8.48 -25.51
N GLN A 31 -0.09 -9.04 -24.84
CA GLN A 31 0.09 -10.05 -23.78
C GLN A 31 0.00 -11.49 -24.27
N ARG A 32 0.09 -11.73 -25.59
CA ARG A 32 -0.10 -13.06 -26.19
C ARG A 32 0.77 -14.14 -25.51
N GLY A 33 0.12 -15.20 -25.03
CA GLY A 33 0.77 -16.32 -24.36
C GLY A 33 1.04 -16.12 -22.86
N LYS A 34 0.50 -15.05 -22.26
CA LYS A 34 0.54 -14.78 -20.82
C LYS A 34 -0.88 -14.75 -20.25
N ASN A 35 -1.01 -15.08 -18.97
CA ASN A 35 -2.22 -14.76 -18.20
C ASN A 35 -2.22 -13.23 -17.97
N ALA A 36 -3.26 -12.57 -18.48
CA ALA A 36 -3.39 -11.13 -18.43
C ALA A 36 -4.88 -10.80 -18.46
N ASP A 37 -5.30 -10.00 -17.49
CA ASP A 37 -6.67 -9.52 -17.35
C ASP A 37 -6.66 -8.02 -16.99
N LEU A 38 -7.85 -7.51 -16.65
CA LEU A 38 -8.02 -6.12 -16.25
C LEU A 38 -7.16 -5.77 -15.04
N LEU A 39 -7.09 -6.61 -14.01
CA LEU A 39 -6.31 -6.34 -12.79
C LEU A 39 -4.82 -6.26 -13.10
N SER A 40 -4.31 -7.17 -13.94
CA SER A 40 -2.93 -7.09 -14.43
C SER A 40 -2.66 -5.79 -15.19
N HIS A 41 -3.60 -5.30 -16.00
CA HIS A 41 -3.48 -4.01 -16.68
C HIS A 41 -3.40 -2.85 -15.69
N LEU A 42 -4.34 -2.79 -14.74
CA LEU A 42 -4.41 -1.73 -13.73
C LEU A 42 -3.13 -1.65 -12.88
N LEU A 43 -2.51 -2.79 -12.57
CA LEU A 43 -1.20 -2.81 -11.91
C LEU A 43 -0.13 -2.10 -12.76
N GLU A 44 0.02 -2.46 -14.03
CA GLU A 44 1.02 -1.84 -14.92
C GLU A 44 0.74 -0.34 -15.13
N ALA A 45 -0.53 0.02 -15.33
CA ALA A 45 -0.98 1.39 -15.54
C ALA A 45 -0.74 2.26 -14.30
N SER A 46 -0.93 1.71 -13.09
CA SER A 46 -0.67 2.46 -11.85
C SER A 46 0.81 2.68 -11.57
N LEU A 47 1.67 1.78 -12.07
CA LEU A 47 3.10 1.77 -11.76
C LEU A 47 3.92 2.66 -12.70
N THR A 48 3.55 2.69 -13.99
CA THR A 48 4.34 3.40 -15.02
C THR A 48 4.50 4.90 -14.71
N PRO A 49 3.44 5.66 -14.37
CA PRO A 49 3.57 7.08 -14.03
C PRO A 49 4.46 7.35 -12.81
N GLN A 50 4.50 6.43 -11.84
CA GLN A 50 5.37 6.55 -10.66
C GLN A 50 6.85 6.44 -11.05
N ILE A 51 7.17 5.51 -11.96
CA ILE A 51 8.53 5.30 -12.44
C ILE A 51 8.99 6.50 -13.26
N ASP A 52 8.14 6.97 -14.18
CA ASP A 52 8.44 8.10 -15.06
C ASP A 52 8.65 9.39 -14.26
N ALA A 53 7.87 9.61 -13.19
CA ALA A 53 8.04 10.73 -12.28
C ALA A 53 9.30 10.63 -11.39
N GLY A 54 9.89 9.43 -11.24
CA GLY A 54 11.07 9.20 -10.40
C GLY A 54 10.76 8.95 -8.92
N ILE A 55 9.62 8.31 -8.61
CA ILE A 55 9.33 7.84 -7.26
C ILE A 55 10.37 6.79 -6.83
N ILE A 56 11.02 7.02 -5.69
CA ILE A 56 12.12 6.16 -5.22
C ILE A 56 11.60 4.78 -4.79
N HIS A 57 10.50 4.75 -4.04
CA HIS A 57 9.88 3.53 -3.55
C HIS A 57 8.47 3.36 -4.14
N PRO A 58 8.35 2.84 -5.39
CA PRO A 58 7.06 2.72 -6.06
C PRO A 58 6.18 1.64 -5.42
N CYS A 59 4.87 1.83 -5.52
CA CYS A 59 3.85 0.93 -4.98
C CYS A 59 2.65 0.88 -5.92
N THR A 60 2.35 -0.31 -6.45
CA THR A 60 1.21 -0.56 -7.34
C THR A 60 0.06 -1.21 -6.58
N GLY A 61 -1.13 -1.24 -7.15
CA GLY A 61 -2.31 -1.77 -6.47
C GLY A 61 -2.96 -0.73 -5.56
N GLY A 62 -3.96 -1.15 -4.81
CA GLY A 62 -4.85 -0.30 -4.03
C GLY A 62 -6.05 -1.11 -3.59
N ILE A 63 -7.17 -0.45 -3.37
CA ILE A 63 -8.43 -1.07 -2.99
C ILE A 63 -8.92 -2.02 -4.10
N PHE A 64 -8.79 -1.62 -5.37
CA PHE A 64 -9.21 -2.46 -6.52
C PHE A 64 -8.54 -3.83 -6.54
N TYR A 65 -7.34 -3.96 -5.98
CA TYR A 65 -6.59 -5.21 -5.99
C TYR A 65 -7.11 -6.23 -4.97
N GLY A 66 -8.09 -5.84 -4.14
CA GLY A 66 -8.89 -6.75 -3.31
C GLY A 66 -9.56 -7.86 -4.10
N ASP A 67 -9.99 -7.58 -5.33
CA ASP A 67 -10.62 -8.59 -6.20
C ASP A 67 -9.64 -9.70 -6.56
N ARG A 68 -8.38 -9.36 -6.85
CA ARG A 68 -7.32 -10.37 -7.06
C ARG A 68 -7.11 -11.22 -5.81
N TRP A 69 -7.17 -10.58 -4.64
CA TRP A 69 -7.04 -11.27 -3.36
C TRP A 69 -8.16 -12.29 -3.18
N LYS A 70 -9.42 -11.91 -3.45
CA LYS A 70 -10.57 -12.81 -3.42
C LYS A 70 -10.44 -13.96 -4.42
N GLU A 71 -10.04 -13.67 -5.66
CA GLU A 71 -9.79 -14.71 -6.69
C GLU A 71 -8.70 -15.71 -6.30
N SER A 72 -7.76 -15.26 -5.46
CA SER A 72 -6.66 -16.10 -4.96
C SER A 72 -7.05 -16.91 -3.72
N LEU A 73 -8.21 -16.65 -3.11
CA LEU A 73 -8.71 -17.42 -1.98
C LEU A 73 -9.57 -18.59 -2.46
N LEU A 74 -9.31 -19.77 -1.89
CA LEU A 74 -10.15 -20.95 -2.07
C LEU A 74 -11.14 -21.06 -0.90
N GLY A 75 -12.24 -21.80 -1.11
CA GLY A 75 -13.31 -21.93 -0.10
C GLY A 75 -14.37 -20.83 -0.18
N LEU A 76 -14.27 -19.92 -1.16
CA LEU A 76 -15.24 -18.85 -1.39
C LEU A 76 -16.30 -19.24 -2.43
N SER A 77 -17.52 -18.74 -2.22
CA SER A 77 -18.58 -18.67 -3.23
C SER A 77 -19.07 -17.23 -3.31
N GLY A 78 -18.52 -16.46 -4.26
CA GLY A 78 -18.68 -15.00 -4.26
C GLY A 78 -17.98 -14.39 -3.05
N ASP A 79 -18.68 -13.56 -2.29
CA ASP A 79 -18.17 -12.94 -1.06
C ASP A 79 -18.48 -13.74 0.22
N GLU A 80 -18.87 -15.02 0.09
CA GLU A 80 -19.16 -15.90 1.24
C GLU A 80 -18.10 -17.00 1.40
N ILE A 81 -17.62 -17.21 2.64
CA ILE A 81 -16.76 -18.33 3.02
C ILE A 81 -17.64 -19.55 3.24
N THR A 82 -17.57 -20.50 2.31
CA THR A 82 -18.44 -21.71 2.28
C THR A 82 -17.68 -23.01 2.53
N GLY A 83 -16.36 -22.92 2.66
CA GLY A 83 -15.47 -24.03 2.96
C GLY A 83 -14.19 -23.54 3.65
N GLU A 84 -13.32 -24.48 4.00
CA GLU A 84 -12.01 -24.15 4.56
C GLU A 84 -11.20 -23.25 3.62
N LEU A 85 -10.69 -22.14 4.17
CA LEU A 85 -9.90 -21.19 3.39
C LEU A 85 -8.55 -21.78 2.99
N GLY A 86 -8.28 -21.72 1.69
CA GLY A 86 -6.97 -22.00 1.11
C GLY A 86 -6.55 -20.88 0.15
N VAL A 87 -5.44 -21.09 -0.56
CA VAL A 87 -4.99 -20.15 -1.59
C VAL A 87 -4.68 -20.84 -2.90
N ASN A 88 -5.02 -20.19 -4.00
CA ASN A 88 -4.41 -20.39 -5.31
C ASN A 88 -3.39 -19.26 -5.56
N PRO A 89 -2.09 -19.49 -5.33
CA PRO A 89 -1.08 -18.45 -5.42
C PRO A 89 -0.71 -18.05 -6.85
N SER A 90 -1.21 -18.75 -7.87
CA SER A 90 -0.77 -18.55 -9.26
C SER A 90 -1.04 -17.14 -9.78
N TYR A 91 -2.20 -16.55 -9.47
CA TYR A 91 -2.54 -15.21 -9.94
C TYR A 91 -1.61 -14.14 -9.35
N VAL A 92 -1.41 -14.13 -8.03
CA VAL A 92 -0.50 -13.15 -7.39
C VAL A 92 0.96 -13.39 -7.75
N ALA A 93 1.35 -14.63 -8.06
CA ALA A 93 2.70 -14.92 -8.54
C ALA A 93 2.92 -14.35 -9.95
N ASP A 94 1.97 -14.53 -10.86
CA ASP A 94 2.02 -13.98 -12.21
C ASP A 94 2.07 -12.45 -12.19
N ASP A 95 1.26 -11.80 -11.34
CA ASP A 95 1.26 -10.35 -11.15
C ASP A 95 2.60 -9.85 -10.55
N ALA A 96 3.15 -10.54 -9.54
CA ALA A 96 4.47 -10.21 -8.98
C ALA A 96 5.59 -10.30 -10.04
N ILE A 97 5.59 -11.35 -10.86
CA ILE A 97 6.56 -11.53 -11.94
C ILE A 97 6.41 -10.43 -12.99
N ARG A 98 5.18 -10.03 -13.31
CA ARG A 98 4.87 -8.94 -14.23
C ARG A 98 5.43 -7.62 -13.72
N ILE A 99 5.14 -7.25 -12.48
CA ILE A 99 5.65 -6.03 -11.84
C ILE A 99 7.17 -6.00 -11.81
N ARG A 100 7.80 -7.12 -11.43
CA ARG A 100 9.27 -7.24 -11.37
C ARG A 100 9.95 -6.96 -12.71
N LYS A 101 9.30 -7.28 -13.83
CA LYS A 101 9.84 -7.00 -15.18
C LYS A 101 9.84 -5.51 -15.51
N ILE A 102 8.98 -4.72 -14.87
CA ILE A 102 8.88 -3.27 -15.06
C ILE A 102 9.87 -2.57 -14.13
N THR A 103 9.85 -2.90 -12.84
CA THR A 103 10.78 -2.31 -11.86
C THR A 103 11.15 -3.30 -10.75
N SER A 104 12.38 -3.18 -10.28
CA SER A 104 12.81 -3.84 -9.05
C SER A 104 12.44 -2.98 -7.85
N GLY A 105 12.14 -3.59 -6.71
CA GLY A 105 11.95 -2.83 -5.48
C GLY A 105 10.51 -2.41 -5.21
N CYS A 106 9.57 -2.69 -6.12
CA CYS A 106 8.17 -2.31 -5.99
C CYS A 106 7.48 -2.98 -4.79
N ARG A 107 6.62 -2.23 -4.10
CA ARG A 107 5.65 -2.74 -3.13
C ARG A 107 4.28 -2.89 -3.76
N ILE A 108 3.40 -3.61 -3.09
CA ILE A 108 2.01 -3.75 -3.54
C ILE A 108 1.06 -3.31 -2.44
N ALA A 109 0.16 -2.39 -2.78
CA ALA A 109 -0.95 -1.99 -1.94
C ALA A 109 -2.11 -2.97 -2.11
N VAL A 110 -2.67 -3.42 -1.00
CA VAL A 110 -3.82 -4.33 -0.93
C VAL A 110 -4.77 -3.85 0.16
N PRO A 111 -6.08 -4.16 0.08
CA PRO A 111 -6.96 -3.93 1.21
C PRO A 111 -6.58 -4.85 2.39
N ALA A 112 -6.68 -4.31 3.60
CA ALA A 112 -6.53 -5.10 4.82
C ALA A 112 -7.64 -6.16 4.93
N PRO A 113 -7.38 -7.33 5.55
CA PRO A 113 -8.36 -8.41 5.66
C PRO A 113 -9.79 -7.99 6.03
N HIS A 114 -9.97 -7.10 7.02
CA HIS A 114 -11.30 -6.65 7.43
C HIS A 114 -12.05 -5.86 6.35
N THR A 115 -11.35 -5.25 5.39
CA THR A 115 -11.95 -4.46 4.31
C THR A 115 -12.42 -5.32 3.12
N ILE A 116 -11.91 -6.55 2.97
CA ILE A 116 -12.29 -7.46 1.87
C ILE A 116 -13.75 -7.99 2.01
N SER A 117 -14.40 -7.74 3.15
CA SER A 117 -15.84 -7.93 3.36
C SER A 117 -16.34 -9.33 2.98
N LEU A 118 -15.81 -10.37 3.66
CA LEU A 118 -16.23 -11.76 3.46
C LEU A 118 -17.24 -12.17 4.55
N ALA A 119 -18.37 -12.73 4.15
CA ALA A 119 -19.36 -13.28 5.07
C ALA A 119 -19.06 -14.74 5.41
N ASP A 120 -19.01 -15.07 6.70
CA ASP A 120 -18.75 -16.44 7.13
C ASP A 120 -20.02 -17.32 7.15
N ARG A 121 -19.94 -18.45 6.43
CA ARG A 121 -20.96 -19.52 6.40
C ARG A 121 -20.39 -20.89 6.79
N TYR A 122 -19.12 -20.99 7.12
CA TYR A 122 -18.43 -22.27 7.32
C TYR A 122 -17.89 -22.43 8.75
N TYR A 123 -17.14 -21.44 9.25
CA TYR A 123 -16.46 -21.54 10.54
C TYR A 123 -17.44 -21.30 11.70
N HIS A 124 -18.38 -20.36 11.51
CA HIS A 124 -19.33 -19.90 12.52
C HIS A 124 -18.67 -19.36 13.79
N ASP A 125 -17.42 -18.92 13.68
CA ASP A 125 -16.58 -18.40 14.75
C ASP A 125 -15.66 -17.31 14.18
N GLU A 126 -15.76 -16.10 14.72
CA GLU A 126 -15.05 -14.93 14.19
C GLU A 126 -13.53 -15.06 14.32
N ASP A 127 -13.05 -15.60 15.44
CA ASP A 127 -11.62 -15.79 15.69
C ASP A 127 -11.02 -16.81 14.71
N GLU A 128 -11.74 -17.90 14.45
CA GLU A 128 -11.31 -18.93 13.50
C GLU A 128 -11.26 -18.39 12.06
N VAL A 129 -12.27 -17.60 11.65
CA VAL A 129 -12.30 -16.93 10.34
C VAL A 129 -11.11 -15.98 10.19
N CYS A 130 -10.92 -15.09 11.17
CA CYS A 130 -9.83 -14.12 11.18
C CYS A 130 -8.48 -14.82 11.10
N HIS A 131 -8.26 -15.85 11.93
CA HIS A 131 -7.01 -16.62 11.92
C HIS A 131 -6.77 -17.30 10.56
N ALA A 132 -7.78 -17.93 9.98
CA ALA A 132 -7.70 -18.59 8.68
C ALA A 132 -7.38 -17.57 7.57
N LEU A 133 -8.04 -16.41 7.56
CA LEU A 133 -7.84 -15.36 6.59
C LEU A 133 -6.43 -14.73 6.70
N TYR A 134 -5.98 -14.40 7.92
CA TYR A 134 -4.64 -13.87 8.14
C TYR A 134 -3.56 -14.86 7.71
N THR A 135 -3.79 -16.16 7.89
CA THR A 135 -2.89 -17.22 7.41
C THR A 135 -2.77 -17.20 5.88
N GLN A 136 -3.90 -17.06 5.17
CA GLN A 136 -3.89 -16.97 3.71
C GLN A 136 -3.21 -15.69 3.21
N TYR A 137 -3.44 -14.55 3.87
CA TYR A 137 -2.74 -13.30 3.57
C TYR A 137 -1.21 -13.45 3.66
N ARG A 138 -0.71 -14.05 4.74
CA ARG A 138 0.74 -14.29 4.90
C ARG A 138 1.29 -15.20 3.79
N HIS A 139 0.51 -16.19 3.34
CA HIS A 139 0.88 -17.06 2.23
C HIS A 139 1.01 -16.27 0.92
N LEU A 140 0.01 -15.46 0.57
CA LEU A 140 0.03 -14.62 -0.63
C LEU A 140 1.17 -13.61 -0.58
N PHE A 141 1.37 -12.93 0.57
CA PHE A 141 2.49 -12.01 0.75
C PHE A 141 3.84 -12.68 0.56
N ARG A 142 4.02 -13.90 1.09
CA ARG A 142 5.25 -14.66 0.89
C ARG A 142 5.44 -15.00 -0.59
N THR A 143 4.40 -15.48 -1.25
CA THR A 143 4.43 -15.81 -2.68
C THR A 143 4.89 -14.61 -3.51
N MET A 144 4.32 -13.43 -3.28
CA MET A 144 4.70 -12.22 -4.03
C MET A 144 6.15 -11.81 -3.75
N ARG A 145 6.62 -11.90 -2.50
CA ARG A 145 8.02 -11.62 -2.16
C ARG A 145 9.00 -12.60 -2.80
N ASP A 146 8.67 -13.89 -2.78
CA ASP A 146 9.47 -14.93 -3.41
C ASP A 146 9.58 -14.69 -4.94
N ASN A 147 8.62 -13.96 -5.52
CA ASN A 147 8.61 -13.52 -6.92
C ASN A 147 9.14 -12.10 -7.16
N GLY A 148 9.68 -11.43 -6.13
CA GLY A 148 10.45 -10.18 -6.25
C GLY A 148 9.78 -8.90 -5.77
N ILE A 149 8.60 -8.99 -5.15
CA ILE A 149 7.96 -7.83 -4.49
C ILE A 149 8.68 -7.49 -3.19
N SER A 150 8.93 -6.21 -2.94
CA SER A 150 9.70 -5.73 -1.79
C SER A 150 8.94 -5.76 -0.46
N GLY A 151 7.61 -5.77 -0.52
CA GLY A 151 6.74 -5.64 0.65
C GLY A 151 5.34 -5.22 0.25
N HIS A 152 4.49 -5.02 1.24
CA HIS A 152 3.08 -4.73 1.06
C HIS A 152 2.67 -3.51 1.86
N VAL A 153 1.72 -2.76 1.31
CA VAL A 153 0.98 -1.70 2.02
C VAL A 153 -0.45 -2.20 2.21
N LEU A 154 -0.94 -2.25 3.44
CA LEU A 154 -2.32 -2.63 3.71
C LEU A 154 -3.14 -1.37 3.93
N SER A 155 -4.04 -1.08 3.00
CA SER A 155 -5.03 -0.02 3.16
C SER A 155 -6.11 -0.50 4.13
N CYS A 156 -6.26 0.18 5.26
CA CYS A 156 -7.28 -0.12 6.26
C CYS A 156 -8.12 1.10 6.58
N GLU A 157 -9.38 0.88 6.94
CA GLU A 157 -10.26 1.96 7.43
C GLU A 157 -9.80 2.39 8.83
N LYS A 158 -9.50 1.41 9.68
CA LYS A 158 -8.97 1.58 11.03
C LYS A 158 -7.96 0.47 11.36
N PRO A 159 -7.00 0.72 12.25
CA PRO A 159 -6.13 -0.34 12.75
C PRO A 159 -6.92 -1.28 13.67
N LEU A 160 -6.73 -2.59 13.47
CA LEU A 160 -7.28 -3.63 14.34
C LEU A 160 -6.13 -4.37 15.03
N PRO A 161 -6.12 -4.49 16.37
CA PRO A 161 -5.02 -5.10 17.11
C PRO A 161 -4.67 -6.50 16.61
N GLU A 162 -5.68 -7.36 16.42
CA GLU A 162 -5.48 -8.75 15.98
C GLU A 162 -4.90 -8.85 14.57
N GLU A 163 -5.31 -7.95 13.68
CA GLU A 163 -4.82 -7.89 12.31
C GLU A 163 -3.38 -7.35 12.25
N LEU A 164 -3.07 -6.34 13.07
CA LEU A 164 -1.73 -5.79 13.25
C LEU A 164 -0.79 -6.83 13.86
N GLU A 165 -1.18 -7.46 14.97
CA GLU A 165 -0.42 -8.55 15.60
C GLU A 165 -0.15 -9.68 14.61
N ALA A 166 -1.15 -9.98 13.76
CA ALA A 166 -1.00 -11.03 12.78
C ALA A 166 -0.06 -10.65 11.62
N LEU A 167 -0.23 -9.48 11.01
CA LEU A 167 0.32 -9.19 9.69
C LEU A 167 1.42 -8.13 9.68
N ALA A 168 1.51 -7.28 10.71
CA ALA A 168 2.51 -6.22 10.75
C ALA A 168 3.93 -6.80 10.81
N GLY A 169 4.90 -6.05 10.28
CA GLY A 169 6.30 -6.41 10.37
C GLY A 169 7.16 -5.73 9.32
N LYS A 170 8.43 -6.12 9.23
CA LYS A 170 9.44 -5.42 8.41
C LYS A 170 9.08 -5.23 6.92
N ARG A 171 8.18 -6.05 6.38
CA ARG A 171 7.81 -6.08 4.95
C ARG A 171 6.34 -5.75 4.71
N VAL A 172 5.64 -5.29 5.74
CA VAL A 172 4.20 -5.00 5.71
C VAL A 172 3.99 -3.68 6.46
N PHE A 173 3.41 -2.69 5.78
CA PHE A 173 3.10 -1.39 6.34
C PHE A 173 1.59 -1.17 6.31
N PHE A 174 0.98 -0.88 7.45
CA PHE A 174 -0.43 -0.50 7.50
C PHE A 174 -0.59 0.99 7.22
N PHE A 175 -1.48 1.29 6.28
CA PHE A 175 -1.87 2.64 5.89
C PHE A 175 -3.36 2.83 6.22
N SER A 176 -3.61 3.54 7.32
CA SER A 176 -4.95 3.75 7.86
C SER A 176 -5.59 5.03 7.34
N GLU A 177 -6.87 4.98 6.99
CA GLU A 177 -7.69 6.15 6.71
C GLU A 177 -7.99 6.94 7.99
N SER A 178 -8.28 6.24 9.11
CA SER A 178 -8.40 6.84 10.43
C SER A 178 -7.04 7.31 10.95
N ARG A 179 -6.96 8.58 11.33
CA ARG A 179 -5.73 9.27 11.78
C ARG A 179 -5.94 10.02 13.11
N ASP A 180 -6.90 9.58 13.92
CA ASP A 180 -7.00 10.06 15.29
C ASP A 180 -5.88 9.51 16.18
N ALA A 181 -5.71 10.10 17.37
CA ALA A 181 -4.63 9.76 18.29
C ALA A 181 -4.64 8.27 18.69
N GLU A 182 -5.82 7.67 18.86
CA GLU A 182 -5.98 6.26 19.23
C GLU A 182 -5.52 5.35 18.08
N SER A 183 -5.96 5.64 16.86
CA SER A 183 -5.57 4.89 15.66
C SER A 183 -4.07 5.00 15.38
N MET A 184 -3.50 6.20 15.53
CA MET A 184 -2.07 6.41 15.33
C MET A 184 -1.22 5.72 16.41
N ALA A 185 -1.62 5.81 17.68
CA ALA A 185 -0.98 5.09 18.77
C ALA A 185 -1.03 3.57 18.52
N MET A 186 -2.19 3.05 18.12
CA MET A 186 -2.38 1.64 17.81
C MET A 186 -1.45 1.18 16.68
N LEU A 187 -1.27 1.97 15.62
CA LEU A 187 -0.29 1.64 14.58
C LEU A 187 1.13 1.62 15.17
N LEU A 188 1.49 2.63 15.97
CA LEU A 188 2.84 2.77 16.52
C LEU A 188 3.23 1.68 17.53
N GLU A 189 2.26 0.98 18.13
CA GLU A 189 2.52 -0.22 18.93
C GLU A 189 3.10 -1.39 18.10
N TYR A 190 2.75 -1.49 16.81
CA TYR A 190 3.09 -2.63 15.94
C TYR A 190 4.04 -2.28 14.78
N GLN A 191 4.15 -0.99 14.43
CA GLN A 191 5.07 -0.51 13.39
C GLN A 191 5.74 0.80 13.79
N ARG A 192 7.03 0.94 13.48
CA ARG A 192 7.83 2.14 13.78
C ARG A 192 7.77 3.22 12.69
N ALA A 193 6.87 3.03 11.73
CA ALA A 193 6.66 3.93 10.62
C ALA A 193 5.21 4.39 10.65
N ILE A 194 4.95 5.63 10.28
CA ILE A 194 3.59 6.16 10.22
C ILE A 194 3.43 7.12 9.05
N ALA A 195 2.26 7.10 8.41
CA ALA A 195 1.92 8.02 7.34
C ALA A 195 0.86 9.01 7.82
N VAL A 196 1.14 10.30 7.65
CA VAL A 196 0.31 11.40 8.17
C VAL A 196 0.22 12.53 7.15
N ASN A 197 -0.88 13.28 7.18
CA ASN A 197 -1.01 14.51 6.42
C ASN A 197 -0.65 15.70 7.33
N GLY A 198 -0.46 16.89 6.76
CA GLY A 198 -0.16 18.12 7.51
C GLY A 198 -1.10 18.40 8.69
N ARG A 199 -2.40 18.16 8.51
CA ARG A 199 -3.43 18.35 9.56
C ARG A 199 -3.26 17.45 10.79
N ASP A 200 -2.56 16.32 10.66
CA ASP A 200 -2.43 15.29 11.69
C ASP A 200 -1.07 15.41 12.44
N LEU A 201 -0.21 16.37 12.04
CA LEU A 201 1.12 16.55 12.62
C LEU A 201 1.09 16.84 14.11
N ALA A 202 0.13 17.65 14.58
CA ALA A 202 0.02 17.97 16.00
C ALA A 202 -0.20 16.71 16.86
N ILE A 203 -0.95 15.73 16.34
CA ILE A 203 -1.19 14.44 16.99
C ILE A 203 0.11 13.62 16.99
N LEU A 204 0.78 13.53 15.83
CA LEU A 204 2.05 12.83 15.69
C LEU A 204 3.11 13.34 16.67
N LEU A 205 3.25 14.67 16.79
CA LEU A 205 4.23 15.30 17.67
C LEU A 205 3.95 14.96 19.15
N GLY A 206 2.68 14.90 19.55
CA GLY A 206 2.29 14.46 20.90
C GLY A 206 2.64 13.00 21.17
N LEU A 207 2.49 12.12 20.17
CA LEU A 207 2.81 10.70 20.29
C LEU A 207 4.33 10.41 20.27
N GLY A 208 5.14 11.32 19.72
CA GLY A 208 6.60 11.17 19.66
C GLY A 208 7.30 11.08 21.02
N GLU A 209 6.63 11.46 22.11
CA GLU A 209 7.16 11.28 23.48
C GLU A 209 6.97 9.85 24.00
N GLU A 210 5.96 9.13 23.50
CA GLU A 210 5.55 7.80 23.99
C GLU A 210 6.06 6.66 23.09
N TYR A 211 6.24 6.92 21.79
CA TYR A 211 6.55 5.91 20.79
C TYR A 211 7.86 6.17 20.05
N GLU A 212 8.61 5.11 19.75
CA GLU A 212 9.80 5.17 18.90
C GLU A 212 9.38 5.19 17.42
N ILE A 213 9.58 6.33 16.75
CA ILE A 213 9.22 6.53 15.34
C ILE A 213 10.51 6.60 14.49
N ASP A 214 10.75 5.57 13.69
CA ASP A 214 11.90 5.45 12.78
C ASP A 214 11.65 6.13 11.41
N ARG A 215 10.37 6.26 11.03
CA ARG A 215 9.97 6.80 9.74
C ARG A 215 8.65 7.57 9.81
N ILE A 216 8.64 8.78 9.27
CA ILE A 216 7.44 9.59 9.05
C ILE A 216 7.26 9.75 7.55
N ILE A 217 6.13 9.28 7.04
CA ILE A 217 5.73 9.45 5.64
C ILE A 217 4.72 10.60 5.62
N LEU A 218 5.17 11.78 5.17
CA LEU A 218 4.31 12.93 4.99
C LEU A 218 3.52 12.79 3.70
N ILE A 219 2.21 12.67 3.79
CA ILE A 219 1.31 12.45 2.66
C ILE A 219 0.92 13.80 2.07
N ASP A 220 1.18 13.97 0.78
CA ASP A 220 0.88 15.18 0.01
C ASP A 220 1.27 16.49 0.73
N PRO A 221 2.50 16.60 1.27
CA PRO A 221 2.86 17.71 2.14
C PRO A 221 3.09 19.00 1.35
N ASP A 222 2.84 20.11 2.01
CA ASP A 222 3.40 21.39 1.60
C ASP A 222 4.75 21.69 2.27
N ASN A 223 5.34 22.85 1.96
CA ASN A 223 6.63 23.23 2.52
C ASN A 223 6.60 23.50 4.03
N ASP A 224 5.45 23.91 4.57
CA ASP A 224 5.31 24.24 5.98
C ASP A 224 5.14 22.96 6.80
N ASP A 225 4.43 21.96 6.29
CA ASP A 225 4.35 20.61 6.88
C ASP A 225 5.75 19.98 7.07
N ILE A 226 6.57 20.03 6.01
CA ILE A 226 7.94 19.48 6.07
C ILE A 226 8.78 20.24 7.11
N LYS A 227 8.70 21.57 7.12
CA LYS A 227 9.43 22.40 8.09
C LYS A 227 8.97 22.14 9.52
N GLU A 228 7.69 21.87 9.74
CA GLU A 228 7.15 21.56 11.06
C GLU A 228 7.73 20.26 11.61
N VAL A 229 7.75 19.20 10.80
CA VAL A 229 8.31 17.90 11.22
C VAL A 229 9.82 17.98 11.44
N LEU A 230 10.55 18.70 10.59
CA LEU A 230 11.99 18.93 10.73
C LEU A 230 12.42 19.63 12.03
N ARG A 231 11.49 20.28 12.75
CA ARG A 231 11.80 20.88 14.06
C ARG A 231 12.01 19.83 15.15
N ASN A 232 11.44 18.64 14.97
CA ASN A 232 11.41 17.58 15.98
C ASN A 232 12.08 16.28 15.52
N TYR A 233 12.19 16.06 14.21
CA TYR A 233 12.76 14.84 13.63
C TYR A 233 13.90 15.14 12.67
N ASP A 234 14.87 14.22 12.63
CA ASP A 234 15.98 14.28 11.69
C ASP A 234 15.49 14.12 10.24
N PRO A 235 16.14 14.78 9.26
CA PRO A 235 15.72 14.72 7.86
C PRO A 235 15.71 13.31 7.27
N ASP A 236 16.55 12.40 7.78
CA ASP A 236 16.64 11.03 7.31
C ASP A 236 15.44 10.20 7.76
N CYS A 237 14.74 10.56 8.84
CA CYS A 237 13.49 9.96 9.31
C CYS A 237 12.27 10.31 8.45
N ILE A 238 12.37 11.30 7.56
CA ILE A 238 11.23 11.86 6.82
C ILE A 238 11.24 11.34 5.37
N GLN A 239 10.06 10.94 4.90
CA GLN A 239 9.78 10.61 3.51
C GLN A 239 8.56 11.39 3.04
N VAL A 240 8.48 11.65 1.74
CA VAL A 240 7.32 12.27 1.10
C VAL A 240 6.51 11.21 0.38
N GLY A 241 5.29 11.00 0.84
CA GLY A 241 4.39 9.94 0.42
C GLY A 241 3.18 10.44 -0.35
N GLY A 242 2.60 9.55 -1.14
CA GLY A 242 1.35 9.84 -1.85
C GLY A 242 0.50 8.60 -2.09
N TYR A 243 -0.80 8.84 -2.29
CA TYR A 243 -1.79 7.86 -2.72
C TYR A 243 -2.67 8.49 -3.81
N CYS A 244 -2.51 8.04 -5.06
CA CYS A 244 -3.24 8.63 -6.18
C CYS A 244 -4.62 7.96 -6.34
N SER A 245 -5.72 8.67 -6.07
CA SER A 245 -7.09 8.11 -6.14
C SER A 245 -7.86 8.45 -7.42
N ALA A 246 -7.29 9.27 -8.32
CA ALA A 246 -8.06 9.91 -9.39
C ALA A 246 -7.37 9.92 -10.78
N GLY A 247 -6.38 9.04 -11.00
CA GLY A 247 -5.71 8.92 -12.30
C GLY A 247 -5.02 10.19 -12.82
N ASP A 248 -4.72 11.17 -11.95
CA ASP A 248 -4.05 12.41 -12.37
C ASP A 248 -2.63 12.10 -12.85
N GLU A 249 -2.41 12.25 -14.16
CA GLU A 249 -1.15 12.01 -14.85
C GLU A 249 0.04 12.77 -14.22
N LYS A 250 -0.22 13.93 -13.61
CA LYS A 250 0.83 14.79 -13.02
C LYS A 250 0.97 14.64 -11.51
N TYR A 251 0.15 13.81 -10.88
CA TYR A 251 0.16 13.65 -9.42
C TYR A 251 1.55 13.29 -8.89
N TRP A 252 2.19 12.27 -9.47
CA TRP A 252 3.50 11.81 -9.03
C TRP A 252 4.62 12.82 -9.35
N GLU A 253 4.54 13.51 -10.48
CA GLU A 253 5.49 14.59 -10.80
C GLU A 253 5.40 15.73 -9.77
N ASN A 254 4.18 16.13 -9.41
CA ASN A 254 3.94 17.16 -8.39
C ASN A 254 4.47 16.73 -7.03
N LEU A 255 4.26 15.47 -6.63
CA LEU A 255 4.77 14.91 -5.38
C LEU A 255 6.31 14.88 -5.34
N VAL A 256 6.97 14.50 -6.43
CA VAL A 256 8.44 14.51 -6.51
C VAL A 256 8.98 15.94 -6.43
N ASN A 257 8.28 16.90 -7.03
CA ASN A 257 8.65 18.30 -6.95
C ASN A 257 8.46 18.89 -5.55
N SER A 258 7.46 18.44 -4.78
CA SER A 258 7.25 18.90 -3.39
C SER A 258 8.25 18.27 -2.41
N ALA A 259 8.88 17.15 -2.75
CA ALA A 259 9.85 16.44 -1.91
C ALA A 259 11.21 17.15 -1.73
N ALA A 260 11.33 18.42 -2.09
CA ALA A 260 12.60 19.14 -2.02
C ALA A 260 12.43 20.58 -1.53
N ILE A 261 12.98 20.89 -0.36
CA ILE A 261 12.89 22.23 0.25
C ILE A 261 14.23 22.97 0.20
N SER A 262 14.16 24.28 0.06
CA SER A 262 15.30 25.18 0.22
C SER A 262 15.34 25.66 1.68
N LEU A 263 16.46 25.44 2.37
CA LEU A 263 16.69 26.02 3.69
C LEU A 263 17.20 27.46 3.51
N GLU A 264 16.32 28.44 3.71
CA GLU A 264 16.71 29.86 3.86
C GLU A 264 17.27 30.15 5.26
#